data_AF-A0A381Z2L6-F1
#
_entry.id   AF-A0A381Z2L6-F1
#
_cell.length_a   1.000
_cell.length_b   1.000
_cell.length_c   1.000
_cell.angle_alpha   90.00
_cell.angle_beta   90.00
_cell.angle_gamma   90.00
#
_symmetry.space_group_name_H-M   'P 1'
#
loop_
_entity.id
_entity.type
_entity.pdbx_description
1 polymer ?
#
loop_
_entity_poly.entity_id
_entity_poly.type
_entity_poly.pdbx_seq_one_letter_code
_entity_poly.pdbx_strand_id
1 'polypeptide(L)' 'MKIDDLDRKILNFLQLDARIAASHIADELKISIPTVTERIKKLMEAGVIKGFHA' A
#
# COMPACT_ATOMS: atom_id res chain seq x y z
N MET A 1 -10.47 -11.52 -1.16
CA MET A 1 -9.54 -10.71 -1.97
C MET A 1 -8.33 -11.57 -2.31
N LYS A 2 -7.84 -11.54 -3.55
CA LYS A 2 -6.55 -12.15 -3.92
C LYS A 2 -5.51 -11.05 -3.93
N ILE A 3 -4.47 -11.18 -3.10
CA ILE A 3 -3.34 -10.24 -3.07
C ILE A 3 -2.46 -10.52 -4.29
N ASP A 4 -2.18 -9.49 -5.08
CA ASP A 4 -1.26 -9.57 -6.22
C ASP A 4 0.13 -9.00 -5.90
N ASP A 5 1.02 -9.00 -6.89
CA ASP A 5 2.39 -8.51 -6.73
C ASP A 5 2.48 -7.01 -6.45
N LEU A 6 1.54 -6.19 -6.94
CA LEU A 6 1.51 -4.76 -6.64
C LEU A 6 1.15 -4.54 -5.17
N ASP A 7 0.13 -5.26 -4.68
CA ASP A 7 -0.25 -5.20 -3.26
C ASP A 7 0.92 -5.61 -2.35
N ARG A 8 1.66 -6.67 -2.70
CA ARG A 8 2.85 -7.10 -1.96
C ARG A 8 3.92 -6.02 -1.91
N LYS A 9 4.18 -5.34 -3.03
CA LYS A 9 5.16 -4.25 -3.06
C LYS A 9 4.71 -3.05 -2.22
N ILE A 10 3.43 -2.66 -2.30
CA ILE A 10 2.86 -1.60 -1.47
C ILE A 10 3.02 -1.96 0.02
N LEU A 11 2.70 -3.21 0.39
CA LEU A 11 2.88 -3.69 1.77
C LEU A 11 4.35 -3.62 2.21
N ASN A 12 5.31 -3.96 1.35
CA ASN A 12 6.74 -3.85 1.68
C ASN A 12 7.13 -2.39 1.96
N PHE A 13 6.68 -1.42 1.16
CA PHE A 13 6.94 -0.01 1.44
C PHE A 13 6.34 0.43 2.78
N LEU A 14 5.09 0.07 3.06
CA LEU A 14 4.41 0.42 4.31
C LEU A 14 5.00 -0.28 5.53
N GLN A 15 5.56 -1.49 5.36
CA GLN A 15 6.26 -2.20 6.43
C GLN A 15 7.62 -1.60 6.75
N LEU A 16 8.31 -1.06 5.75
CA LEU A 16 9.58 -0.36 5.93
C LEU A 16 9.38 1.02 6.55
N ASP A 17 8.39 1.77 6.07
CA ASP A 17 7.99 3.05 6.62
C ASP A 17 6.47 3.23 6.52
N ALA A 18 5.78 3.04 7.64
CA ALA A 18 4.33 3.21 7.75
C ALA A 18 3.86 4.64 7.43
N ARG A 19 4.76 5.63 7.46
CA ARG A 19 4.46 7.05 7.19
C ARG A 19 4.82 7.47 5.77
N ILE A 20 5.31 6.56 4.95
CA ILE A 20 5.66 6.86 3.55
C ILE A 20 4.45 7.42 2.81
N ALA A 21 4.66 8.48 2.03
CA ALA A 21 3.59 9.08 1.24
C ALA A 21 3.18 8.13 0.10
N ALA A 22 1.86 8.02 -0.14
CA ALA A 22 1.33 7.24 -1.27
C ALA A 22 1.86 7.74 -2.63
N SER A 23 2.20 9.03 -2.75
CA SER A 23 2.86 9.59 -3.93
C SER A 23 4.23 8.99 -4.19
N HIS A 24 5.02 8.76 -3.14
CA HIS A 24 6.35 8.15 -3.26
C HIS A 24 6.24 6.69 -3.71
N ILE A 25 5.32 5.92 -3.11
CA ILE A 25 5.05 4.54 -3.55
C ILE A 25 4.59 4.51 -5.02
N ALA A 26 3.76 5.47 -5.43
CA ALA A 26 3.25 5.56 -6.80
C ALA A 26 4.37 5.81 -7.81
N ASP A 27 5.31 6.71 -7.49
CA ASP A 27 6.50 6.98 -8.31
C ASP A 27 7.38 5.73 -8.43
N GLU A 28 7.72 5.08 -7.31
CA GLU A 28 8.57 3.88 -7.28
C GLU A 28 7.96 2.71 -8.05
N LEU A 29 6.63 2.55 -7.96
CA LEU A 29 5.89 1.49 -8.65
C LEU A 29 5.45 1.86 -10.07
N LYS A 30 5.70 3.09 -10.52
CA LYS A 30 5.29 3.64 -11.82
C LYS A 30 3.79 3.48 -12.08
N ILE A 31 2.97 3.78 -11.07
CA ILE A 31 1.51 3.76 -11.14
C ILE A 31 0.92 5.07 -10.61
N SER A 32 -0.38 5.27 -10.79
CA SER A 32 -1.02 6.49 -10.32
C SER A 32 -1.23 6.49 -8.80
N ILE A 33 -1.16 7.66 -8.17
CA ILE A 33 -1.43 7.84 -6.73
C ILE A 33 -2.82 7.29 -6.34
N PRO A 34 -3.91 7.56 -7.10
CA PRO A 34 -5.22 6.98 -6.81
C PRO A 34 -5.21 5.44 -6.79
N THR A 35 -4.44 4.80 -7.66
CA THR A 35 -4.30 3.33 -7.68
C THR A 35 -3.66 2.81 -6.40
N VAL A 36 -2.60 3.46 -5.90
CA VAL A 36 -1.95 3.10 -4.64
C VAL A 36 -2.94 3.28 -3.47
N THR A 37 -3.59 4.44 -3.37
CA THR A 37 -4.54 4.74 -2.30
C THR A 37 -5.70 3.75 -2.27
N GLU A 38 -6.27 3.41 -3.43
CA GLU A 38 -7.36 2.44 -3.52
C GLU A 38 -6.91 1.04 -3.08
N ARG A 39 -5.70 0.61 -3.47
CA ARG A 39 -5.15 -0.69 -3.05
C ARG A 39 -4.90 -0.73 -1.54
N ILE A 40 -4.31 0.32 -0.96
CA ILE A 40 -4.13 0.44 0.49
C ILE A 40 -5.48 0.34 1.21
N LYS A 41 -6.51 1.04 0.71
CA LYS A 41 -7.86 0.97 1.24
C LYS A 41 -8.42 -0.47 1.19
N LYS A 42 -8.33 -1.14 0.04
CA LYS A 42 -8.78 -2.54 -0.11
C LYS A 42 -8.05 -3.49 0.84
N LEU A 43 -6.75 -3.29 1.06
CA LEU A 43 -5.95 -4.09 1.99
C LEU A 43 -6.36 -3.86 3.45
N MET A 44 -6.75 -2.64 3.83
CA MET A 44 -7.33 -2.35 5.15
C MET A 44 -8.72 -2.98 5.31
N GLU A 45 -9.60 -2.81 4.32
CA GLU A 45 -10.95 -3.39 4.32
C GLU A 45 -10.93 -4.93 4.35
N ALA A 46 -9.92 -5.54 3.73
CA ALA A 46 -9.70 -6.98 3.78
C ALA A 46 -9.04 -7.48 5.09
N GLY A 47 -8.69 -6.58 6.01
CA GLY A 47 -8.02 -6.92 7.28
C GLY A 47 -6.55 -7.35 7.12
N VAL A 48 -5.95 -7.14 5.95
CA VAL A 48 -4.53 -7.41 5.69
C VAL A 48 -3.66 -6.37 6.38
N ILE A 49 -4.02 -5.09 6.22
CA ILE A 49 -3.45 -4.00 7.01
C ILE A 49 -4.32 -3.81 8.24
N LYS A 50 -3.78 -4.15 9.42
CA LYS A 50 -4.52 -4.09 10.70
C LYS A 50 -4.43 -2.72 11.39
N GLY A 51 -3.59 -1.83 10.89
CA GLY A 51 -3.33 -0.51 11.47
C GLY A 51 -1.85 -0.15 11.39
N PHE A 52 -1.56 1.13 11.52
CA PHE A 52 -0.21 1.67 11.56
C PHE A 52 0.19 1.82 13.03
N HIS A 53 1.26 1.13 13.45
CA HIS A 53 1.79 1.21 14.81
C HIS A 53 3.11 1.99 14.77
N ALA A 54 3.40 2.74 15.85
CA ALA A 54 4.64 3.48 16.05
C ALA A 54 5.55 2.75 17.05
#